data_AF-A0A2H6EUH2-F1
#
_entry.id   AF-A0A2H6EUH2-F1
#
_cell.length_a   1.000
_cell.length_b   1.000
_cell.length_c   1.000
_cell.angle_alpha   90.00
_cell.angle_beta   90.00
_cell.angle_gamma   90.00
#
_symmetry.space_group_name_H-M   'P 1'
#
loop_
_entity.id
_entity.type
_entity.pdbx_description
1 polymer ?
#
loop_
_entity_poly.entity_id
_entity_poly.type
_entity_poly.pdbx_seq_one_letter_code
_entity_poly.pdbx_strand_id
1 'polypeptide(L)'
;MTAFNFQEKSDVFKYALLTTKISSIIAKVEKKQFLNDTEIKTIQRGAEFLKKLIKGSLLINRKSDHNGLRPSQELLLTYAYALSALKETNITENSDIIKLFDTLLKMMNELINKKTLSNEQLIIIKKFFDSLSTLLSDEAQKEKWFDLAPEPIYRSAIHS
;
A
#
# COMPACT_ATOMS: atom_id res chain seq x y z
N MET A 1 9.23 -8.54 -25.98
CA MET A 1 8.73 -8.39 -24.59
C MET A 1 9.54 -7.28 -23.95
N THR A 2 8.94 -6.11 -23.82
CA THR A 2 9.61 -4.80 -23.81
C THR A 2 9.59 -4.20 -22.41
N ALA A 3 10.61 -3.41 -22.06
CA ALA A 3 10.89 -2.82 -20.73
C ALA A 3 9.68 -2.25 -19.94
N PHE A 4 8.59 -1.89 -20.62
CA PHE A 4 7.31 -1.49 -20.03
C PHE A 4 6.70 -2.54 -19.10
N ASN A 5 6.73 -3.81 -19.50
CA ASN A 5 6.26 -4.94 -18.67
C ASN A 5 7.19 -5.24 -17.51
N PHE A 6 8.35 -4.58 -17.37
CA PHE A 6 9.25 -4.74 -16.23
C PHE A 6 9.05 -3.61 -15.21
N GLN A 7 8.68 -2.41 -15.67
CA GLN A 7 8.44 -1.24 -14.82
C GLN A 7 7.17 -1.36 -13.98
N GLU A 8 6.02 -1.63 -14.59
CA GLU A 8 4.72 -1.83 -13.89
C GLU A 8 4.81 -2.91 -12.81
N LYS A 9 5.46 -3.97 -13.22
CA LYS A 9 5.92 -5.14 -12.53
C LYS A 9 6.79 -4.83 -11.30
N SER A 10 7.80 -3.98 -11.44
CA SER A 10 8.62 -3.48 -10.32
C SER A 10 7.83 -2.62 -9.34
N ASP A 11 6.85 -1.85 -9.83
CA ASP A 11 6.02 -0.98 -9.00
C ASP A 11 5.03 -1.76 -8.13
N VAL A 12 4.42 -2.86 -8.63
CA VAL A 12 3.57 -3.76 -7.81
C VAL A 12 4.34 -4.32 -6.62
N PHE A 13 5.54 -4.87 -6.86
CA PHE A 13 6.38 -5.42 -5.80
C PHE A 13 6.80 -4.35 -4.78
N LYS A 14 7.19 -3.17 -5.27
CA LYS A 14 7.55 -2.02 -4.42
C LYS A 14 6.39 -1.58 -3.53
N TYR A 15 5.17 -1.53 -4.07
CA TYR A 15 3.98 -1.18 -3.30
C TYR A 15 3.60 -2.28 -2.32
N ALA A 16 3.71 -3.57 -2.68
CA ALA A 16 3.53 -4.69 -1.76
C ALA A 16 4.45 -4.56 -0.53
N LEU A 17 5.76 -4.33 -0.75
CA LEU A 17 6.72 -4.13 0.34
C LEU A 17 6.40 -2.91 1.19
N LEU A 18 5.97 -1.81 0.58
CA LEU A 18 5.59 -0.60 1.31
C LEU A 18 4.38 -0.86 2.22
N THR A 19 3.34 -1.51 1.71
CA THR A 19 2.11 -1.80 2.46
C THR A 19 2.37 -2.78 3.59
N THR A 20 3.18 -3.82 3.38
CA THR A 20 3.61 -4.74 4.46
C THR A 20 4.34 -4.00 5.59
N LYS A 21 5.27 -3.10 5.23
CA LYS A 21 6.01 -2.31 6.23
C LYS A 21 5.09 -1.41 7.03
N ILE A 22 4.13 -0.75 6.37
CA ILE A 22 3.17 0.12 7.05
C ILE A 22 2.31 -0.69 8.02
N SER A 23 1.78 -1.84 7.60
CA SER A 23 1.03 -2.76 8.48
C SER A 23 1.82 -3.16 9.72
N SER A 24 3.10 -3.51 9.55
CA SER A 24 4.00 -3.86 10.66
C SER A 24 4.21 -2.68 11.61
N ILE A 25 4.38 -1.47 11.08
CA ILE A 25 4.53 -0.25 11.88
C ILE A 25 3.24 0.04 12.67
N ILE A 26 2.07 -0.06 12.04
CA ILE A 26 0.79 0.17 12.73
C ILE A 26 0.61 -0.85 13.87
N ALA A 27 0.95 -2.12 13.65
CA ALA A 27 0.90 -3.15 14.69
C ALA A 27 1.84 -2.86 15.87
N LYS A 28 2.96 -2.15 15.66
CA LYS A 28 3.81 -1.66 16.75
C LYS A 28 3.14 -0.52 17.52
N VAL A 29 2.49 0.41 16.81
CA VAL A 29 1.75 1.52 17.44
C VAL A 29 0.58 0.99 18.27
N GLU A 30 -0.13 -0.03 17.81
CA GLU A 30 -1.18 -0.73 18.58
C GLU A 30 -0.63 -1.30 19.90
N LYS A 31 0.62 -1.78 19.89
CA LYS A 31 1.36 -2.24 21.08
C LYS A 31 1.95 -1.10 21.90
N LYS A 32 1.53 0.15 21.66
CA LYS A 32 1.96 1.38 22.35
C LYS A 32 3.47 1.65 22.23
N GLN A 33 4.10 1.19 21.15
CA GLN A 33 5.50 1.47 20.87
C GLN A 33 5.65 2.79 20.11
N PHE A 34 6.71 3.54 20.43
CA PHE A 34 7.04 4.78 19.74
C PHE A 34 7.69 4.50 18.39
N LEU A 35 7.38 5.36 17.42
CA LEU A 35 7.96 5.29 16.08
C LEU A 35 9.31 6.00 16.04
N ASN A 36 10.30 5.35 15.41
CA ASN A 36 11.56 5.99 15.07
C ASN A 36 11.47 6.77 13.75
N ASP A 37 12.50 7.56 13.43
CA ASP A 37 12.51 8.43 12.25
C ASP A 37 12.39 7.65 10.93
N THR A 38 12.91 6.43 10.85
CA THR A 38 12.81 5.56 9.67
C THR A 38 11.39 5.06 9.48
N GLU A 39 10.70 4.72 10.57
CA GLU A 39 9.30 4.31 10.56
C GLU A 39 8.41 5.50 10.18
N ILE A 40 8.66 6.69 10.72
CA ILE A 40 7.96 7.93 10.33
C ILE A 40 8.15 8.20 8.82
N LYS A 41 9.37 8.08 8.28
CA LYS A 41 9.62 8.21 6.83
C LYS A 41 8.87 7.17 6.01
N THR A 42 8.68 5.97 6.54
CA THR A 42 7.92 4.91 5.87
C THR A 42 6.42 5.23 5.86
N ILE A 43 5.86 5.73 6.96
CA ILE A 43 4.49 6.25 7.02
C ILE A 43 4.31 7.44 6.06
N GLN A 44 5.28 8.37 5.99
CA GLN A 44 5.25 9.47 5.00
C GLN A 44 5.14 8.98 3.56
N ARG A 45 5.90 7.96 3.18
CA ARG A 45 5.79 7.33 1.86
C ARG A 45 4.42 6.71 1.63
N GLY A 46 3.83 6.10 2.65
CA GLY A 46 2.45 5.61 2.62
C GLY A 46 1.40 6.70 2.45
N ALA A 47 1.60 7.85 3.10
CA ALA A 47 0.72 9.02 2.93
C ALA A 47 0.81 9.58 1.50
N GLU A 48 2.01 9.69 0.93
CA GLU A 48 2.19 10.08 -0.48
C GLU A 48 1.55 9.08 -1.45
N PHE A 49 1.63 7.79 -1.14
CA PHE A 49 0.93 6.75 -1.89
C PHE A 49 -0.60 6.95 -1.85
N LEU A 50 -1.20 7.19 -0.69
CA LEU A 50 -2.63 7.50 -0.56
C LEU A 50 -3.02 8.76 -1.34
N LYS A 51 -2.18 9.81 -1.33
CA LYS A 51 -2.41 11.02 -2.16
C LYS A 51 -2.44 10.69 -3.65
N LYS A 52 -1.58 9.79 -4.13
CA LYS A 52 -1.61 9.31 -5.53
C LYS A 52 -2.92 8.58 -5.82
N LEU A 53 -3.40 7.74 -4.91
CA LEU A 53 -4.68 7.04 -5.04
C LEU A 53 -5.86 8.01 -5.14
N ILE A 54 -5.90 9.03 -4.27
CA ILE A 54 -6.93 10.08 -4.31
C ILE A 54 -6.90 10.81 -5.66
N LYS A 55 -5.71 11.22 -6.13
CA LYS A 55 -5.57 11.85 -7.45
C LYS A 55 -6.05 10.93 -8.58
N GLY A 56 -5.69 9.66 -8.56
CA GLY A 56 -6.16 8.66 -9.52
C GLY A 56 -7.67 8.52 -9.51
N SER A 57 -8.28 8.46 -8.32
CA SER A 57 -9.74 8.35 -8.15
C SER A 57 -10.50 9.54 -8.75
N LEU A 58 -9.98 10.76 -8.57
CA LEU A 58 -10.57 11.97 -9.12
C LEU A 58 -10.50 12.01 -10.65
N LEU A 59 -9.39 11.54 -11.23
CA LEU A 59 -9.21 11.47 -12.68
C LEU A 59 -10.14 10.43 -13.34
N ILE A 60 -10.47 9.35 -12.63
CA ILE A 60 -11.37 8.30 -13.13
C ILE A 60 -12.85 8.68 -12.96
N ASN A 61 -13.21 9.24 -11.79
CA ASN A 61 -14.60 9.59 -11.47
C ASN A 61 -15.10 10.83 -12.19
N ARG A 62 -14.20 11.77 -12.54
CA ARG A 62 -14.55 12.89 -13.41
C ARG A 62 -14.29 12.49 -14.86
N LYS A 63 -15.34 12.12 -15.60
CA LYS A 63 -15.31 11.95 -17.07
C LYS A 63 -15.01 13.24 -17.86
N SER A 64 -14.45 14.28 -17.25
CA SER A 64 -14.45 15.63 -17.80
C SER A 64 -13.24 16.48 -17.39
N ASP A 65 -12.53 16.97 -18.41
CA ASP A 65 -11.79 18.23 -18.47
C ASP A 65 -10.60 18.47 -17.55
N HIS A 66 -9.60 17.59 -17.60
CA HIS A 66 -8.22 17.96 -17.28
C HIS A 66 -7.34 17.83 -18.52
N ASN A 67 -7.36 18.86 -19.38
CA ASN A 67 -6.31 19.18 -20.38
C ASN A 67 -5.59 17.99 -21.05
N GLY A 68 -6.31 16.95 -21.49
CA GLY A 68 -5.72 15.79 -22.16
C GLY A 68 -4.79 14.91 -21.30
N LEU A 69 -4.73 15.12 -19.98
CA LEU A 69 -3.92 14.31 -19.07
C LEU A 69 -4.61 12.97 -18.81
N ARG A 70 -4.22 11.95 -19.58
CA ARG A 70 -4.59 10.57 -19.30
C ARG A 70 -3.86 10.10 -18.03
N PRO A 71 -4.55 9.49 -17.05
CA PRO A 71 -3.88 8.88 -15.91
C PRO A 71 -2.90 7.81 -16.40
N SER A 72 -1.72 7.72 -15.77
CA SER A 72 -0.76 6.66 -16.09
C SER A 72 -1.35 5.29 -15.74
N GLN A 73 -0.94 4.26 -16.47
CA GLN A 73 -1.36 2.87 -16.21
C GLN A 73 -1.01 2.43 -14.77
N GLU A 74 0.16 2.84 -14.27
CA GLU A 74 0.57 2.63 -12.87
C GLU A 74 -0.49 3.16 -11.89
N LEU A 75 -0.98 4.39 -12.09
CA LEU A 75 -1.98 5.00 -11.21
C LEU A 75 -3.33 4.27 -11.28
N LEU A 76 -3.76 3.86 -12.48
CA LEU A 76 -5.00 3.10 -12.68
C LEU A 76 -4.95 1.73 -12.00
N LEU A 77 -3.86 1.00 -12.20
CA LEU A 77 -3.64 -0.32 -11.62
C LEU A 77 -3.58 -0.25 -10.09
N THR A 78 -2.77 0.66 -9.55
CA THR A 78 -2.64 0.87 -8.11
C THR A 78 -3.97 1.27 -7.48
N TYR A 79 -4.76 2.09 -8.17
CA TYR A 79 -6.10 2.46 -7.74
C TYR A 79 -7.07 1.27 -7.75
N ALA A 80 -7.03 0.41 -8.77
CA ALA A 80 -7.84 -0.80 -8.83
C ALA A 80 -7.56 -1.74 -7.64
N TYR A 81 -6.28 -1.95 -7.28
CA TYR A 81 -5.94 -2.74 -6.09
C TYR A 81 -6.41 -2.09 -4.79
N ALA A 82 -6.28 -0.77 -4.65
CA ALA A 82 -6.77 -0.05 -3.47
C ALA A 82 -8.30 -0.13 -3.33
N LEU A 83 -9.03 -0.10 -4.45
CA LEU A 83 -10.48 -0.31 -4.47
C LEU A 83 -10.85 -1.73 -4.03
N SER A 84 -10.16 -2.74 -4.55
CA SER A 84 -10.37 -4.13 -4.15
C SER A 84 -10.08 -4.34 -2.67
N ALA A 85 -9.00 -3.77 -2.15
CA ALA A 85 -8.67 -3.82 -0.73
C ALA A 85 -9.78 -3.19 0.13
N LEU A 86 -10.32 -2.03 -0.26
CA LEU A 86 -11.44 -1.41 0.45
C LEU A 86 -12.69 -2.30 0.48
N LYS A 87 -13.01 -2.97 -0.64
CA LYS A 87 -14.14 -3.92 -0.71
C LYS A 87 -13.95 -5.10 0.24
N GLU A 88 -12.76 -5.67 0.32
CA GLU A 88 -12.48 -6.81 1.21
C GLU A 88 -12.55 -6.47 2.69
N THR A 89 -12.22 -5.23 3.04
CA THR A 89 -12.19 -4.81 4.44
C THR A 89 -13.57 -4.65 5.07
N ASN A 90 -14.66 -4.71 4.29
CA ASN A 90 -16.04 -4.38 4.71
C ASN A 90 -16.13 -3.03 5.45
N ILE A 91 -15.17 -2.11 5.22
CA ILE A 91 -15.07 -0.87 6.00
C ILE A 91 -16.27 0.05 5.73
N THR A 92 -17.01 -0.10 4.62
CA THR A 92 -18.35 0.47 4.43
C THR A 92 -19.05 -0.04 3.16
N GLU A 93 -20.33 -0.42 3.25
CA GLU A 93 -21.20 -0.72 2.09
C GLU A 93 -21.71 0.54 1.33
N ASN A 94 -21.48 1.76 1.83
CA ASN A 94 -22.16 2.96 1.29
C ASN A 94 -21.39 4.30 1.39
N SER A 95 -20.08 4.29 1.65
CA SER A 95 -19.33 5.53 1.80
C SER A 95 -18.54 5.93 0.55
N ASP A 96 -18.46 7.24 0.33
CA ASP A 96 -17.67 7.87 -0.72
C ASP A 96 -16.19 7.47 -0.56
N ILE A 97 -15.71 6.70 -1.53
CA ILE A 97 -14.36 6.10 -1.57
C ILE A 97 -13.28 7.17 -1.41
N ILE A 98 -13.51 8.38 -1.94
CA ILE A 98 -12.56 9.48 -1.82
C ILE A 98 -12.46 9.92 -0.35
N LYS A 99 -13.59 10.01 0.35
CA LYS A 99 -13.63 10.33 1.78
C LYS A 99 -12.95 9.27 2.63
N LEU A 100 -13.03 7.99 2.25
CA LEU A 100 -12.29 6.92 2.93
C LEU A 100 -10.78 7.10 2.78
N PHE A 101 -10.29 7.34 1.56
CA PHE A 101 -8.86 7.59 1.34
C PHE A 101 -8.39 8.87 2.06
N ASP A 102 -9.20 9.93 2.07
CA ASP A 102 -8.89 11.15 2.83
C ASP A 102 -8.83 10.88 4.34
N THR A 103 -9.71 10.01 4.85
CA THR A 103 -9.72 9.62 6.27
C THR A 103 -8.46 8.84 6.63
N LEU A 104 -8.09 7.85 5.81
CA LEU A 104 -6.84 7.10 5.97
C LEU A 104 -5.62 8.03 5.89
N LEU A 105 -5.62 8.99 4.95
CA LEU A 105 -4.55 9.97 4.81
C LEU A 105 -4.41 10.86 6.06
N LYS A 106 -5.53 11.30 6.64
CA LYS A 106 -5.52 12.05 7.91
C LYS A 106 -4.90 11.22 9.03
N MET A 107 -5.30 9.96 9.19
CA MET A 107 -4.73 9.05 10.20
C MET A 107 -3.20 8.88 10.01
N MET A 108 -2.73 8.69 8.76
CA MET A 108 -1.29 8.64 8.47
C MET A 108 -0.57 9.94 8.89
N ASN A 109 -1.16 11.10 8.58
CA ASN A 109 -0.58 12.39 8.96
C ASN A 109 -0.56 12.61 10.49
N GLU A 110 -1.54 12.09 11.21
CA GLU A 110 -1.54 12.11 12.68
C GLU A 110 -0.39 11.27 13.25
N LEU A 111 -0.16 10.06 12.71
CA LEU A 111 1.00 9.23 13.07
C LEU A 111 2.34 9.92 12.77
N ILE A 112 2.46 10.58 11.61
CA ILE A 112 3.68 11.33 11.21
C ILE A 112 3.96 12.47 12.20
N ASN A 113 2.90 13.14 12.67
CA ASN A 113 2.99 14.23 13.64
C ASN A 113 3.04 13.75 15.09
N LYS A 114 3.28 12.45 15.32
CA LYS A 114 3.38 11.82 16.66
C LYS A 114 2.12 12.03 17.51
N LYS A 115 0.96 12.19 16.89
CA LYS A 115 -0.33 12.22 17.57
C LYS A 115 -0.82 10.80 17.83
N THR A 116 -1.55 10.63 18.92
CA THR A 116 -2.20 9.37 19.26
C THR A 116 -3.47 9.18 18.45
N LEU A 117 -3.58 8.00 17.81
CA LEU A 117 -4.81 7.52 17.21
C LEU A 117 -5.59 6.67 18.21
N SER A 118 -6.91 6.61 18.07
CA SER A 118 -7.73 5.63 18.79
C SER A 118 -7.45 4.21 18.28
N ASN A 119 -7.73 3.20 19.11
CA ASN A 119 -7.58 1.79 18.71
C ASN A 119 -8.43 1.46 17.47
N GLU A 120 -9.62 2.05 17.35
CA GLU A 120 -10.49 1.84 16.19
C GLU A 120 -9.85 2.40 14.91
N GLN A 121 -9.26 3.61 14.97
CA GLN A 121 -8.55 4.20 13.85
C GLN A 121 -7.35 3.34 13.43
N LEU A 122 -6.61 2.79 14.40
CA LEU A 122 -5.49 1.87 14.14
C LEU A 122 -5.96 0.57 13.47
N ILE A 123 -7.06 -0.02 13.94
CA ILE A 123 -7.63 -1.24 13.33
C ILE A 123 -8.05 -0.97 11.89
N ILE A 124 -8.70 0.17 11.61
CA ILE A 124 -9.16 0.56 10.26
C ILE A 124 -7.96 0.69 9.32
N ILE A 125 -6.94 1.46 9.72
CA ILE A 125 -5.78 1.70 8.85
C ILE A 125 -4.97 0.41 8.62
N LYS A 126 -4.86 -0.43 9.65
CA LYS A 126 -4.17 -1.72 9.58
C LYS A 126 -4.90 -2.67 8.64
N LYS A 127 -6.22 -2.84 8.80
CA LYS A 127 -7.03 -3.71 7.92
C LYS A 127 -6.88 -3.31 6.45
N PHE A 128 -6.94 -2.01 6.14
CA PHE A 128 -6.74 -1.54 4.78
C PHE A 128 -5.36 -1.91 4.23
N PHE A 129 -4.28 -1.62 4.96
CA PHE A 129 -2.92 -1.93 4.48
C PHE A 129 -2.63 -3.43 4.46
N ASP A 130 -3.21 -4.23 5.35
CA ASP A 130 -3.13 -5.69 5.33
C ASP A 130 -3.79 -6.25 4.07
N SER A 131 -5.04 -5.89 3.78
CA SER A 131 -5.74 -6.32 2.56
C SER A 131 -5.00 -5.90 1.30
N LEU A 132 -4.54 -4.65 1.24
CA LEU A 132 -3.78 -4.16 0.09
C LEU A 132 -2.44 -4.90 -0.07
N SER A 133 -1.77 -5.21 1.04
CA SER A 133 -0.53 -5.99 1.02
C SER A 133 -0.75 -7.39 0.49
N THR A 134 -1.83 -8.07 0.89
CA THR A 134 -2.18 -9.41 0.41
C THR A 134 -2.41 -9.39 -1.10
N LEU A 135 -3.28 -8.49 -1.58
CA LEU A 135 -3.60 -8.40 -3.01
C LEU A 135 -2.37 -8.12 -3.88
N LEU A 136 -1.52 -7.18 -3.47
CA LEU A 136 -0.30 -6.84 -4.21
C LEU A 136 0.75 -7.96 -4.15
N SER A 137 0.82 -8.69 -3.03
CA SER A 137 1.74 -9.83 -2.88
C SER A 137 1.30 -11.03 -3.69
N ASP A 138 0.00 -11.33 -3.73
CA ASP A 138 -0.56 -12.41 -4.55
C ASP A 138 -0.31 -12.15 -6.04
N GLU A 139 -0.46 -10.89 -6.48
CA GLU A 139 -0.11 -10.49 -7.84
C GLU A 139 1.40 -10.68 -8.10
N ALA A 140 2.26 -10.19 -7.20
CA ALA A 140 3.70 -10.37 -7.32
C ALA A 140 4.13 -11.85 -7.25
N GLN A 141 3.34 -12.74 -6.65
CA GLN A 141 3.64 -14.18 -6.65
C GLN A 141 3.20 -14.86 -7.96
N LYS A 142 2.00 -14.55 -8.46
CA LYS A 142 1.47 -15.08 -9.73
C LYS A 142 2.40 -14.80 -10.91
N GLU A 143 3.10 -13.67 -10.85
CA GLU A 143 4.05 -13.29 -11.89
C GLU A 143 5.47 -13.87 -11.73
N LYS A 144 5.71 -14.79 -10.77
CA LYS A 144 7.00 -15.47 -10.48
C LYS A 144 8.17 -14.54 -10.11
N TRP A 145 7.97 -13.65 -9.14
CA TRP A 145 9.04 -12.75 -8.69
C TRP A 145 9.96 -13.31 -7.60
N PHE A 146 9.63 -14.47 -7.02
CA PHE A 146 10.44 -15.10 -5.97
C PHE A 146 11.64 -15.90 -6.51
N ASP A 147 11.74 -16.12 -7.83
CA ASP A 147 12.88 -16.82 -8.46
C ASP A 147 14.16 -15.94 -8.57
N LEU A 148 14.15 -14.72 -8.04
CA LEU A 148 15.31 -13.80 -8.02
C LEU A 148 15.90 -13.57 -6.62
N ALA A 149 15.38 -14.23 -5.57
CA ALA A 149 16.12 -14.33 -4.32
C ALA A 149 17.28 -15.32 -4.55
N PRO A 150 18.55 -14.96 -4.27
CA PRO A 150 19.62 -15.95 -4.32
C PRO A 150 19.22 -17.08 -3.38
N GLU A 151 19.24 -18.31 -3.90
CA GLU A 151 18.95 -19.50 -3.09
C GLU A 151 19.71 -19.40 -1.78
N PRO A 152 19.08 -19.71 -0.62
CA PRO A 152 19.85 -19.89 0.58
C PRO A 152 20.90 -20.94 0.25
N ILE A 153 22.18 -20.56 0.29
CA ILE A 153 23.28 -21.52 0.21
C ILE A 153 23.05 -22.47 1.37
N TYR A 154 22.43 -23.62 1.07
CA TYR A 154 22.45 -24.77 1.95
C TYR A 154 23.94 -25.09 2.08
N ARG A 155 24.56 -24.63 3.17
CA ARG A 155 25.76 -25.26 3.68
C ARG A 155 25.33 -26.69 3.96
N SER A 156 25.62 -27.56 3.00
CA SER A 156 25.71 -28.98 3.27
C SER A 156 26.71 -29.11 4.42
N ALA A 157 26.18 -29.33 5.62
CA ALA A 157 26.95 -29.92 6.69
C ALA A 157 27.27 -31.34 6.22
N ILE A 158 28.35 -31.48 5.46
CA ILE A 158 28.97 -32.77 5.25
C ILE A 158 29.69 -33.07 6.56
N HIS A 159 29.01 -33.85 7.39
CA HIS A 159 29.67 -34.71 8.36
C HIS A 159 30.46 -35.77 7.59
N SER A 160 31.76 -35.82 7.82
CA SER A 160 32.59 -37.02 7.90
C SER A 160 33.86 -36.65 8.65
#